data_AF-A0A399EU24-F1
#
_entry.id   AF-A0A399EU24-F1
#
_cell.length_a   1.000
_cell.length_b   1.000
_cell.length_c   1.000
_cell.angle_alpha   90.00
_cell.angle_beta   90.00
_cell.angle_gamma   90.00
#
_symmetry.space_group_name_H-M   'P 1'
#
loop_
_entity.id
_entity.type
_entity.pdbx_description
1 polymer ?
#
loop_
_entity_poly.entity_id
_entity_poly.type
_entity_poly.pdbx_seq_one_letter_code
_entity_poly.pdbx_strand_id
1 'polypeptide(L)'
;MLEPEETLEKVVRKALGLPAEAKGSVASLKKTLESLPLSREELLAAPVSVAKPAAGGSTQETGAGEVALELPSAELTEEPMAPVAEDQSLLRRLRECEKKFQKKADEAEKLRIRLEREQKAGQEAERVKGRALEEAAHLRKDLKRLGEELEQLGRELENLRKENAALQEEKKGLQGRLREYEEQEGALEARVRELEAIQVQKEHLEAQLAQLNRFKEALPEPFPPEALFRVLVLDYPSFGDKAEERVIALIEGYQALLKGENHPALYHSNRELLLGEPEGMVLVGLEQLLLDLANLPLARWLRTHAFRLETLLQQGECLVSPRLVEE
;
A
#
# COMPACT_ATOMS: atom_id res chain seq x y z
N MET A 1 -23.28 20.20 -17.50
CA MET A 1 -22.65 19.18 -16.64
C MET A 1 -21.21 19.60 -16.46
N LEU A 2 -20.67 19.62 -15.24
CA LEU A 2 -19.31 20.08 -14.97
C LEU A 2 -18.34 18.89 -15.08
N GLU A 3 -17.15 19.13 -15.62
CA GLU A 3 -16.18 18.08 -15.94
C GLU A 3 -15.57 17.45 -14.67
N PRO A 4 -15.18 16.16 -14.70
CA PRO A 4 -14.75 15.42 -13.51
C PRO A 4 -13.52 16.05 -12.84
N GLU A 5 -12.63 16.68 -13.61
CA GLU A 5 -11.42 17.34 -13.10
C GLU A 5 -11.72 18.46 -12.11
N GLU A 6 -12.76 19.28 -12.37
CA GLU A 6 -13.18 20.33 -11.44
C GLU A 6 -13.68 19.78 -10.09
N THR A 7 -14.25 18.57 -10.10
CA THR A 7 -14.77 17.94 -8.87
C THR A 7 -13.62 17.42 -8.01
N LEU A 8 -12.59 16.84 -8.62
CA LEU A 8 -11.35 16.42 -7.96
C LEU A 8 -10.61 17.62 -7.36
N GLU A 9 -10.46 18.73 -8.08
CA GLU A 9 -9.84 19.95 -7.54
C GLU A 9 -10.59 20.48 -6.30
N LYS A 10 -11.92 20.48 -6.33
CA LYS A 10 -12.76 20.95 -5.21
C LYS A 10 -12.62 20.05 -3.99
N VAL A 11 -12.51 18.73 -4.18
CA VAL A 11 -12.29 17.76 -3.07
C VAL A 11 -10.91 17.94 -2.46
N VAL A 12 -9.84 18.01 -3.26
CA VAL A 12 -8.47 18.18 -2.77
C VAL A 12 -8.29 19.52 -2.03
N ARG A 13 -8.84 20.62 -2.55
CA ARG A 13 -8.78 21.93 -1.87
C ARG A 13 -9.55 21.93 -0.54
N LYS A 14 -10.68 21.22 -0.46
CA LYS A 14 -11.47 21.10 0.78
C LYS A 14 -10.79 20.22 1.83
N ALA A 15 -10.03 19.20 1.43
CA ALA A 15 -9.23 18.37 2.33
C ALA A 15 -8.01 19.10 2.92
N LEU A 16 -7.52 20.15 2.24
CA LEU A 16 -6.32 20.92 2.64
C LEU A 16 -6.63 22.24 3.37
N GLY A 17 -7.91 22.57 3.61
CA GLY A 17 -8.31 23.71 4.43
C GLY A 17 -7.95 25.10 3.88
N LEU A 18 -7.72 25.23 2.57
CA LEU A 18 -7.32 26.50 1.96
C LEU A 18 -8.53 27.42 1.66
N PRO A 19 -8.42 28.73 1.89
CA PRO A 19 -9.52 29.68 1.65
C PRO A 19 -9.83 29.81 0.15
N ALA A 20 -11.10 30.02 -0.16
CA ALA A 20 -11.54 30.32 -1.52
C ALA A 20 -11.08 31.71 -1.96
N GLU A 21 -10.74 31.84 -3.24
CA GLU A 21 -10.41 33.07 -3.96
C GLU A 21 -9.04 33.72 -3.70
N ALA A 22 -8.04 33.28 -4.47
CA ALA A 22 -7.03 34.18 -5.03
C ALA A 22 -6.62 33.70 -6.43
N LYS A 23 -6.91 34.50 -7.48
CA LYS A 23 -6.39 34.26 -8.83
C LYS A 23 -4.90 34.65 -8.85
N GLY A 24 -4.03 33.73 -8.42
CA GLY A 24 -2.58 33.95 -8.28
C GLY A 24 -1.77 32.75 -8.75
N SER A 25 -0.81 33.00 -9.66
CA SER A 25 0.02 31.97 -10.28
C SER A 25 0.87 31.17 -9.27
N VAL A 26 1.04 29.88 -9.55
CA VAL A 26 1.80 28.86 -8.77
C VAL A 26 3.27 29.28 -8.48
N ALA A 27 3.80 30.27 -9.21
CA ALA A 27 5.16 30.79 -9.05
C ALA A 27 5.45 31.42 -7.67
N SER A 28 4.44 31.90 -6.93
CA SER A 28 4.64 32.53 -5.61
C SER A 28 4.90 31.54 -4.48
N LEU A 29 4.41 30.30 -4.58
CA LEU A 29 4.48 29.29 -3.51
C LEU A 29 5.87 28.71 -3.28
N LYS A 30 6.76 28.72 -4.29
CA LYS A 30 8.15 28.24 -4.12
C LYS A 30 8.97 29.18 -3.22
N LYS A 31 8.82 30.49 -3.38
CA LYS A 31 9.56 31.49 -2.57
C LYS A 31 9.19 31.52 -1.10
N THR A 32 7.99 31.06 -0.72
CA THR A 32 7.57 30.97 0.69
C THR A 32 7.96 29.66 1.36
N LEU A 33 8.33 28.62 0.59
CA LEU A 33 8.85 27.36 1.10
C LEU A 33 10.37 27.40 1.35
N GLU A 34 11.11 28.21 0.59
CA GLU A 34 12.56 28.39 0.72
C GLU A 34 12.97 29.31 1.89
N SER A 35 12.03 29.95 2.59
CA SER A 35 12.30 30.92 3.66
C SER A 35 12.10 30.41 5.10
N LEU A 36 11.96 29.09 5.30
CA LEU A 36 11.82 28.50 6.64
C LEU A 36 13.15 27.93 7.14
N PRO A 37 13.71 28.43 8.27
CA PRO A 37 15.02 27.99 8.75
C PRO A 37 14.95 26.62 9.44
N LEU A 38 15.70 25.67 8.89
CA LEU A 38 16.04 24.40 9.54
C LEU A 38 17.30 24.58 10.39
N SER A 39 17.13 24.79 11.70
CA SER A 39 18.18 24.50 12.69
C SER A 39 17.54 24.01 13.99
N ARG A 40 17.92 22.79 14.41
CA ARG A 40 17.40 22.11 15.61
C ARG A 40 18.57 21.63 16.47
N GLU A 41 19.44 22.56 16.85
CA GLU A 41 20.67 22.21 17.58
C GLU A 41 21.29 23.39 18.36
N GLU A 42 20.50 24.15 19.13
CA GLU A 42 21.06 25.24 19.95
C GLU A 42 20.22 25.65 21.19
N LEU A 43 19.87 24.69 22.07
CA LEU A 43 19.27 24.97 23.39
C LEU A 43 19.77 24.02 24.50
N LEU A 44 21.09 24.04 24.77
CA LEU A 44 21.68 23.46 25.99
C LEU A 44 22.78 24.36 26.57
N ALA A 45 22.38 25.47 27.19
CA ALA A 45 23.23 26.25 28.09
C ALA A 45 22.39 27.07 29.08
N ALA A 46 21.90 26.44 30.14
CA ALA A 46 21.69 27.16 31.40
C ALA A 46 23.04 27.23 32.13
N PRO A 47 23.29 28.28 32.92
CA PRO A 47 23.07 28.06 34.35
C PRO A 47 22.22 29.14 35.02
N VAL A 48 21.30 28.65 35.87
CA VAL A 48 20.59 29.46 36.87
C VAL A 48 21.55 29.76 38.03
N SER A 49 21.60 31.02 38.48
CA SER A 49 22.44 31.45 39.61
C SER A 49 21.64 32.25 40.66
N VAL A 50 20.96 31.55 41.58
CA VAL A 50 20.34 32.18 42.76
C VAL A 50 20.45 31.29 44.00
N ALA A 51 20.74 31.93 45.14
CA ALA A 51 20.74 31.42 46.53
C ALA A 51 21.95 30.52 46.93
N LYS A 52 22.46 30.57 48.16
CA LYS A 52 21.93 31.18 49.41
C LYS A 52 23.06 31.54 50.41
N PRO A 53 22.90 32.58 51.26
CA PRO A 53 23.80 32.83 52.39
C PRO A 53 23.34 32.11 53.68
N ALA A 54 24.29 31.61 54.46
CA ALA A 54 24.19 31.21 55.88
C ALA A 54 25.64 31.09 56.42
N ALA A 55 26.12 31.85 57.40
CA ALA A 55 25.74 31.95 58.82
C ALA A 55 26.70 31.13 59.72
N GLY A 56 27.23 31.78 60.76
CA GLY A 56 28.30 31.30 61.65
C GLY A 56 29.49 32.27 61.60
N GLY A 57 29.95 32.91 62.68
CA GLY A 57 29.58 32.80 64.08
C GLY A 57 30.79 32.38 64.93
N SER A 58 31.50 33.37 65.48
CA SER A 58 32.41 33.19 66.61
C SER A 58 32.63 34.53 67.32
N THR A 59 33.11 34.47 68.56
CA THR A 59 33.18 35.56 69.53
C THR A 59 34.55 35.54 70.21
N GLN A 60 34.90 36.59 70.96
CA GLN A 60 36.13 36.74 71.76
C GLN A 60 37.42 36.99 70.91
N GLU A 61 38.43 37.73 71.38
CA GLU A 61 38.59 38.43 72.67
C GLU A 61 39.50 39.68 72.61
N THR A 62 39.63 40.30 73.78
CA THR A 62 40.46 41.45 74.17
C THR A 62 41.92 41.46 73.69
N GLY A 63 42.45 42.67 73.44
CA GLY A 63 43.89 42.95 73.41
C GLY A 63 44.16 44.42 73.78
N ALA A 64 44.98 44.65 74.81
CA ALA A 64 45.28 45.99 75.33
C ALA A 64 46.40 46.71 74.55
N GLY A 65 46.50 48.03 74.71
CA GLY A 65 47.53 48.86 74.08
C GLY A 65 47.57 50.28 74.67
N GLU A 66 48.18 50.43 75.84
CA GLU A 66 48.61 51.72 76.39
C GLU A 66 49.83 52.27 75.63
N VAL A 67 49.88 53.59 75.43
CA VAL A 67 51.05 54.51 75.52
C VAL A 67 50.43 55.93 75.56
N ALA A 68 50.36 56.71 76.65
CA ALA A 68 51.34 57.17 77.65
C ALA A 68 52.31 58.26 77.13
N LEU A 69 52.16 59.50 77.65
CA LEU A 69 53.09 60.66 77.66
C LEU A 69 52.27 61.86 78.23
N GLU A 70 52.28 62.13 79.54
CA GLU A 70 53.19 63.07 80.27
C GLU A 70 53.00 64.55 79.85
N LEU A 71 52.44 65.45 80.69
CA LEU A 71 53.00 66.14 81.90
C LEU A 71 54.09 67.19 81.57
N PRO A 72 54.41 68.21 82.42
CA PRO A 72 53.84 68.68 83.71
C PRO A 72 53.23 70.11 83.61
N SER A 73 52.47 70.72 84.55
CA SER A 73 52.55 70.92 86.02
C SER A 73 53.59 71.94 86.53
N ALA A 74 53.11 73.14 86.87
CA ALA A 74 53.58 74.11 87.89
C ALA A 74 52.56 75.28 87.92
N GLU A 75 52.22 76.02 88.97
CA GLU A 75 52.46 76.07 90.44
C GLU A 75 51.43 77.10 91.02
N LEU A 76 51.22 77.41 92.31
CA LEU A 76 51.79 77.04 93.62
C LEU A 76 50.72 77.29 94.74
N THR A 77 50.71 76.50 95.81
CA THR A 77 50.31 76.79 97.23
C THR A 77 49.00 77.48 97.68
N GLU A 78 48.50 76.91 98.79
CA GLU A 78 47.89 77.52 100.00
C GLU A 78 46.36 77.78 100.09
N GLU A 79 45.75 76.92 100.91
CA GLU A 79 44.52 77.11 101.72
C GLU A 79 44.61 78.37 102.61
N PRO A 80 43.49 78.99 103.09
CA PRO A 80 42.37 78.26 103.72
C PRO A 80 40.94 78.85 103.62
N MET A 81 40.03 78.20 104.36
CA MET A 81 38.69 78.63 104.82
C MET A 81 37.46 78.23 103.97
N ALA A 82 36.53 77.53 104.65
CA ALA A 82 35.14 77.28 104.24
C ALA A 82 34.30 78.57 104.21
N PRO A 83 33.08 78.63 103.59
CA PRO A 83 32.22 77.51 103.16
C PRO A 83 31.80 77.58 101.68
N VAL A 84 32.63 78.14 100.79
CA VAL A 84 32.28 78.31 99.35
C VAL A 84 32.42 76.99 98.56
N ALA A 85 33.15 76.01 99.09
CA ALA A 85 33.38 74.71 98.45
C ALA A 85 32.10 73.87 98.30
N GLU A 86 31.17 73.96 99.26
CA GLU A 86 29.93 73.16 99.23
C GLU A 86 29.00 73.62 98.11
N ASP A 87 28.72 74.92 98.00
CA ASP A 87 27.91 75.50 96.91
C ASP A 87 28.54 75.26 95.53
N GLN A 88 29.87 75.39 95.40
CA GLN A 88 30.54 75.04 94.14
C GLN A 88 30.45 73.54 93.83
N SER A 89 30.46 72.66 94.84
CA SER A 89 30.25 71.22 94.65
C SER A 89 28.81 70.89 94.24
N LEU A 90 27.82 71.60 94.80
CA LEU A 90 26.40 71.46 94.45
C LEU A 90 26.14 71.94 93.01
N LEU A 91 26.72 73.08 92.60
CA LEU A 91 26.64 73.55 91.21
C LEU A 91 27.34 72.61 90.22
N ARG A 92 28.46 71.98 90.60
CA ARG A 92 29.10 70.93 89.78
C ARG A 92 28.18 69.69 89.66
N ARG A 93 27.60 69.22 90.76
CA ARG A 93 26.63 68.11 90.79
C ARG A 93 25.37 68.42 89.97
N LEU A 94 24.84 69.64 90.04
CA LEU A 94 23.70 70.07 89.21
C LEU A 94 24.05 70.02 87.72
N ARG A 95 25.19 70.59 87.30
CA ARG A 95 25.66 70.52 85.90
C ARG A 95 25.93 69.09 85.42
N GLU A 96 26.39 68.21 86.31
CA GLU A 96 26.53 66.78 86.02
C GLU A 96 25.18 66.08 85.88
N CYS A 97 24.20 66.41 86.73
CA CYS A 97 22.83 65.92 86.61
C CYS A 97 22.17 66.42 85.32
N GLU A 98 22.26 67.71 85.00
CA GLU A 98 21.80 68.29 83.72
C GLU A 98 22.41 67.56 82.52
N LYS A 99 23.74 67.36 82.50
CA LYS A 99 24.41 66.59 81.44
C LYS A 99 23.96 65.13 81.38
N LYS A 100 23.65 64.49 82.53
CA LYS A 100 23.10 63.12 82.57
C LYS A 100 21.65 63.09 82.07
N PHE A 101 20.84 64.12 82.35
CA PHE A 101 19.48 64.26 81.81
C PHE A 101 19.48 64.54 80.31
N GLN A 102 20.35 65.43 79.83
CA GLN A 102 20.53 65.69 78.40
C GLN A 102 20.97 64.43 77.65
N LYS A 103 21.99 63.71 78.12
CA LYS A 103 22.39 62.42 77.52
C LYS A 103 21.24 61.41 77.48
N LYS A 104 20.47 61.28 78.56
CA LYS A 104 19.28 60.40 78.60
C LYS A 104 18.15 60.87 77.70
N ALA A 105 17.99 62.18 77.49
CA ALA A 105 17.04 62.73 76.54
C ALA A 105 17.48 62.43 75.09
N ASP A 106 18.76 62.68 74.75
CA ASP A 106 19.34 62.33 73.45
C ASP A 106 19.26 60.81 73.18
N GLU A 107 19.49 59.98 74.19
CA GLU A 107 19.33 58.52 74.12
C GLU A 107 17.87 58.13 73.90
N ALA A 108 16.92 58.74 74.64
CA ALA A 108 15.50 58.51 74.46
C ALA A 108 15.00 58.97 73.08
N GLU A 109 15.50 60.09 72.54
CA GLU A 109 15.20 60.57 71.19
C GLU A 109 15.79 59.66 70.11
N LYS A 110 17.05 59.21 70.26
CA LYS A 110 17.65 58.20 69.39
C LYS A 110 16.86 56.88 69.42
N LEU A 111 16.38 56.45 70.59
CA LEU A 111 15.53 55.26 70.73
C LEU A 111 14.15 55.46 70.09
N ARG A 112 13.51 56.62 70.25
CA ARG A 112 12.25 56.98 69.55
C ARG A 112 12.43 56.92 68.03
N ILE A 113 13.48 57.55 67.50
CA ILE A 113 13.79 57.54 66.05
C ILE A 113 14.06 56.12 65.55
N ARG A 114 14.73 55.26 66.33
CA ARG A 114 14.92 53.83 65.98
C ARG A 114 13.60 53.07 65.98
N LEU A 115 12.79 53.24 67.01
CA LEU A 115 11.48 52.60 67.15
C LEU A 115 10.52 53.02 66.02
N GLU A 116 10.50 54.28 65.62
CA GLU A 116 9.74 54.75 64.44
C GLU A 116 10.23 54.12 63.12
N ARG A 117 11.55 53.93 62.96
CA ARG A 117 12.12 53.26 61.78
C ARG A 117 11.75 51.78 61.75
N GLU A 118 11.83 51.09 62.88
CA GLU A 118 11.44 49.69 63.01
C GLU A 118 9.93 49.49 62.81
N GLN A 119 9.09 50.42 63.31
CA GLN A 119 7.65 50.42 63.02
C GLN A 119 7.34 50.62 61.53
N LYS A 120 8.01 51.56 60.86
CA LYS A 120 7.84 51.78 59.41
C LYS A 120 8.28 50.55 58.61
N ALA A 121 9.44 49.97 58.93
CA ALA A 121 9.91 48.72 58.33
C ALA A 121 8.96 47.53 58.59
N GLY A 122 8.34 47.47 59.78
CA GLY A 122 7.30 46.50 60.11
C GLY A 122 6.05 46.64 59.23
N GLN A 123 5.52 47.86 59.10
CA GLN A 123 4.38 48.16 58.22
C GLN A 123 4.68 47.88 56.74
N GLU A 124 5.89 48.18 56.27
CA GLU A 124 6.34 47.84 54.91
C GLU A 124 6.44 46.32 54.72
N ALA A 125 6.99 45.59 55.68
CA ALA A 125 7.04 44.13 55.64
C ALA A 125 5.64 43.49 55.67
N GLU A 126 4.68 44.05 56.42
CA GLU A 126 3.27 43.62 56.40
C GLU A 126 2.60 43.86 55.04
N ARG A 127 2.84 45.03 54.41
CA ARG A 127 2.33 45.33 53.06
C ARG A 127 2.91 44.38 52.01
N VAL A 128 4.22 44.06 52.08
CA VAL A 128 4.86 43.09 51.18
C VAL A 128 4.32 41.68 51.43
N LYS A 129 4.12 41.26 52.68
CA LYS A 129 3.46 39.99 53.01
C LYS A 129 2.02 39.93 52.46
N GLY A 130 1.25 41.01 52.58
CA GLY A 130 -0.10 41.10 52.01
C GLY A 130 -0.11 40.85 50.50
N ARG A 131 0.72 41.58 49.75
CA ARG A 131 0.87 41.38 48.29
C ARG A 131 1.31 39.98 47.93
N ALA A 132 2.31 39.42 48.62
CA ALA A 132 2.77 38.06 48.38
C ALA A 132 1.70 37.00 48.66
N LEU A 133 0.81 37.23 49.63
CA LEU A 133 -0.35 36.36 49.90
C LEU A 133 -1.44 36.49 48.83
N GLU A 134 -1.69 37.71 48.33
CA GLU A 134 -2.59 37.95 47.20
C GLU A 134 -2.07 37.27 45.92
N GLU A 135 -0.81 37.48 45.55
CA GLU A 135 -0.12 36.81 44.44
C GLU A 135 -0.18 35.29 44.57
N ALA A 136 0.13 34.73 45.75
CA ALA A 136 0.02 33.30 46.01
C ALA A 136 -1.43 32.79 45.90
N ALA A 137 -2.43 33.59 46.27
CA ALA A 137 -3.84 33.24 46.12
C ALA A 137 -4.29 33.29 44.64
N HIS A 138 -3.74 34.21 43.84
CA HIS A 138 -3.94 34.25 42.38
C HIS A 138 -3.32 33.03 41.70
N LEU A 139 -2.03 32.75 41.94
CA LEU A 139 -1.33 31.58 41.38
C LEU A 139 -2.02 30.26 41.76
N ARG A 140 -2.57 30.13 42.98
CA ARG A 140 -3.38 28.97 43.39
C ARG A 140 -4.70 28.81 42.63
N LYS A 141 -5.31 29.90 42.16
CA LYS A 141 -6.52 29.85 41.31
C LYS A 141 -6.14 29.43 39.89
N ASP A 142 -5.06 29.99 39.37
CA ASP A 142 -4.63 29.71 37.99
C ASP A 142 -4.07 28.28 37.85
N LEU A 143 -3.36 27.76 38.86
CA LEU A 143 -2.99 26.33 38.93
C LEU A 143 -4.21 25.39 38.96
N LYS A 144 -5.33 25.78 39.58
CA LYS A 144 -6.56 24.99 39.55
C LYS A 144 -7.20 24.98 38.17
N ARG A 145 -7.31 26.15 37.52
CA ARG A 145 -7.81 26.27 36.15
C ARG A 145 -6.98 25.44 35.17
N LEU A 146 -5.66 25.55 35.22
CA LEU A 146 -4.75 24.74 34.41
C LEU A 146 -4.91 23.23 34.70
N GLY A 147 -5.16 22.83 35.96
CA GLY A 147 -5.50 21.45 36.30
C GLY A 147 -6.81 20.98 35.66
N GLU A 148 -7.86 21.80 35.75
CA GLU A 148 -9.17 21.54 35.13
C GLU A 148 -9.08 21.47 33.60
N GLU A 149 -8.31 22.35 32.96
CA GLU A 149 -8.02 22.35 31.53
C GLU A 149 -7.23 21.11 31.09
N LEU A 150 -6.21 20.71 31.86
CA LEU A 150 -5.44 19.48 31.60
C LEU A 150 -6.31 18.22 31.74
N GLU A 151 -7.23 18.17 32.71
CA GLU A 151 -8.20 17.08 32.82
C GLU A 151 -9.18 17.05 31.63
N GLN A 152 -9.66 18.20 31.17
CA GLN A 152 -10.54 18.29 29.99
C GLN A 152 -9.82 17.80 28.73
N LEU A 153 -8.63 18.33 28.45
CA LEU A 153 -7.78 17.90 27.32
C LEU A 153 -7.42 16.42 27.41
N GLY A 154 -7.19 15.88 28.62
CA GLY A 154 -6.97 14.45 28.84
C GLY A 154 -8.16 13.60 28.37
N ARG A 155 -9.39 13.99 28.75
CA ARG A 155 -10.63 13.31 28.34
C ARG A 155 -10.89 13.45 26.84
N GLU A 156 -10.62 14.61 26.25
CA GLU A 156 -10.71 14.83 24.80
C GLU A 156 -9.74 13.93 24.02
N LEU A 157 -8.48 13.84 24.46
CA LEU A 157 -7.49 12.95 23.86
C LEU A 157 -7.88 11.46 23.99
N GLU A 158 -8.49 11.05 25.09
CA GLU A 158 -9.03 9.69 25.23
C GLU A 158 -10.20 9.42 24.29
N ASN A 159 -11.10 10.38 24.09
CA ASN A 159 -12.21 10.25 23.15
C ASN A 159 -11.71 10.19 21.70
N LEU A 160 -10.82 11.10 21.30
CA LEU A 160 -10.19 11.08 19.98
C LEU A 160 -9.41 9.78 19.71
N ARG A 161 -8.79 9.17 20.74
CA ARG A 161 -8.15 7.85 20.61
C ARG A 161 -9.17 6.73 20.36
N LYS A 162 -10.33 6.75 21.03
CA LYS A 162 -11.41 5.78 20.81
C LYS A 162 -12.03 5.94 19.42
N GLU A 163 -12.30 7.17 19.00
CA GLU A 163 -12.79 7.50 17.66
C GLU A 163 -11.80 7.05 16.57
N ASN A 164 -10.51 7.32 16.74
CA ASN A 164 -9.48 6.88 15.79
C ASN A 164 -9.38 5.34 15.73
N ALA A 165 -9.49 4.65 16.86
CA ALA A 165 -9.54 3.18 16.89
C ALA A 165 -10.76 2.62 16.13
N ALA A 166 -11.96 3.17 16.37
CA ALA A 166 -13.17 2.78 15.66
C ALA A 166 -13.04 3.02 14.14
N LEU A 167 -12.56 4.20 13.72
CA LEU A 167 -12.32 4.52 12.31
C LEU A 167 -11.27 3.60 11.66
N GLN A 168 -10.27 3.13 12.42
CA GLN A 168 -9.31 2.13 11.92
C GLN A 168 -9.94 0.75 11.75
N GLU A 169 -10.88 0.35 12.59
CA GLU A 169 -11.62 -0.90 12.45
C GLU A 169 -12.61 -0.83 11.28
N GLU A 170 -13.36 0.26 11.13
CA GLU A 170 -14.21 0.52 9.97
C GLU A 170 -13.39 0.50 8.67
N LYS A 171 -12.23 1.17 8.64
CA LYS A 171 -11.32 1.14 7.49
C LYS A 171 -10.86 -0.27 7.13
N LYS A 172 -10.50 -1.11 8.13
CA LYS A 172 -10.13 -2.52 7.90
C LYS A 172 -11.32 -3.32 7.34
N GLY A 173 -12.52 -3.12 7.87
CA GLY A 173 -13.74 -3.76 7.38
C GLY A 173 -14.08 -3.38 5.94
N LEU A 174 -13.95 -2.10 5.59
CA LEU A 174 -14.12 -1.60 4.22
C LEU A 174 -13.04 -2.15 3.27
N GLN A 175 -11.79 -2.24 3.71
CA GLN A 175 -10.71 -2.86 2.92
C GLN A 175 -10.93 -4.37 2.71
N GLY A 176 -11.52 -5.08 3.68
CA GLY A 176 -11.94 -6.47 3.50
C GLY A 176 -13.01 -6.61 2.41
N ARG A 177 -14.11 -5.86 2.53
CA ARG A 177 -15.20 -5.86 1.54
C ARG A 177 -14.74 -5.46 0.14
N LEU A 178 -13.81 -4.52 0.04
CA LEU A 178 -13.27 -4.09 -1.26
C LEU A 178 -12.54 -5.23 -1.96
N ARG A 179 -11.74 -6.04 -1.24
CA ARG A 179 -11.12 -7.26 -1.79
C ARG A 179 -12.14 -8.33 -2.16
N GLU A 180 -13.17 -8.53 -1.33
CA GLU A 180 -14.28 -9.45 -1.64
C GLU A 180 -14.99 -9.06 -2.96
N TYR A 181 -15.14 -7.76 -3.24
CA TYR A 181 -15.67 -7.27 -4.51
C TYR A 181 -14.68 -7.42 -5.67
N GLU A 182 -13.39 -7.10 -5.48
CA GLU A 182 -12.35 -7.32 -6.50
C GLU A 182 -12.27 -8.81 -6.93
N GLU A 183 -12.37 -9.75 -5.97
CA GLU A 183 -12.42 -11.19 -6.24
C GLU A 183 -13.71 -11.60 -6.97
N GLN A 184 -14.85 -11.00 -6.63
CA GLN A 184 -16.13 -11.23 -7.34
C GLN A 184 -16.13 -10.68 -8.76
N GLU A 185 -15.57 -9.48 -8.98
CA GLU A 185 -15.41 -8.89 -10.31
C GLU A 185 -14.50 -9.75 -11.17
N GLY A 186 -13.34 -10.20 -10.67
CA GLY A 186 -12.45 -11.11 -11.39
C GLY A 186 -13.11 -12.46 -11.73
N ALA A 187 -13.93 -13.01 -10.84
CA ALA A 187 -14.71 -14.22 -11.10
C ALA A 187 -15.83 -14.02 -12.14
N LEU A 188 -16.45 -12.83 -12.17
CA LEU A 188 -17.44 -12.47 -13.18
C LEU A 188 -16.79 -12.24 -14.56
N GLU A 189 -15.64 -11.56 -14.62
CA GLU A 189 -14.86 -11.42 -15.86
C GLU A 189 -14.45 -12.77 -16.44
N ALA A 190 -14.00 -13.71 -15.60
CA ALA A 190 -13.67 -15.07 -16.04
C ALA A 190 -14.88 -15.77 -16.67
N ARG A 191 -16.06 -15.68 -16.04
CA ARG A 191 -17.32 -16.23 -16.59
C ARG A 191 -17.74 -15.56 -17.90
N VAL A 192 -17.53 -14.25 -18.06
CA VAL A 192 -17.81 -13.56 -19.32
C VAL A 192 -16.93 -14.12 -20.44
N ARG A 193 -15.63 -14.30 -20.19
CA ARG A 193 -14.69 -14.90 -21.17
C ARG A 193 -15.03 -16.36 -21.50
N GLU A 194 -15.51 -17.13 -20.52
CA GLU A 194 -16.03 -18.49 -20.76
C GLU A 194 -17.26 -18.48 -21.67
N LEU A 195 -18.21 -17.56 -21.45
CA LEU A 195 -19.41 -17.40 -22.28
C LEU A 195 -19.07 -16.92 -23.70
N GLU A 196 -18.12 -16.00 -23.85
CA GLU A 196 -17.60 -15.56 -25.16
C GLU A 196 -16.97 -16.73 -25.92
N ALA A 197 -16.15 -17.56 -25.25
CA ALA A 197 -15.57 -18.75 -25.86
C ALA A 197 -16.63 -19.78 -26.29
N ILE A 198 -17.67 -19.99 -25.48
CA ILE A 198 -18.82 -20.85 -25.82
C ILE A 198 -19.60 -20.27 -27.01
N GLN A 199 -19.76 -18.95 -27.10
CA GLN A 199 -20.42 -18.31 -28.23
C GLN A 199 -19.64 -18.53 -29.54
N VAL A 200 -18.31 -18.37 -29.54
CA VAL A 200 -17.47 -18.67 -30.71
C VAL A 200 -17.57 -20.14 -31.14
N GLN A 201 -17.61 -21.08 -30.18
CA GLN A 201 -17.84 -22.50 -30.47
C GLN A 201 -19.22 -22.75 -31.09
N LYS A 202 -20.27 -22.09 -30.57
CA LYS A 202 -21.62 -22.17 -31.11
C LYS A 202 -21.68 -21.66 -32.55
N GLU A 203 -21.11 -20.48 -32.83
CA GLU A 203 -21.05 -19.91 -34.19
C GLU A 203 -20.31 -20.83 -35.17
N HIS A 204 -19.23 -21.48 -34.71
CA HIS A 204 -18.52 -22.49 -35.51
C HIS A 204 -19.38 -23.72 -35.83
N LEU A 205 -20.11 -24.26 -34.85
CA LEU A 205 -21.01 -25.39 -35.03
C LEU A 205 -22.21 -25.04 -35.93
N GLU A 206 -22.78 -23.84 -35.79
CA GLU A 206 -23.85 -23.35 -36.68
C GLU A 206 -23.37 -23.22 -38.13
N ALA A 207 -22.13 -22.76 -38.35
CA ALA A 207 -21.52 -22.74 -39.68
C ALA A 207 -21.31 -24.14 -40.27
N GLN A 208 -20.87 -25.12 -39.47
CA GLN A 208 -20.76 -26.53 -39.90
C GLN A 208 -22.12 -27.12 -40.25
N LEU A 209 -23.15 -26.90 -39.44
CA LEU A 209 -24.52 -27.35 -39.72
C LEU A 209 -25.08 -26.72 -41.00
N ALA A 210 -24.82 -25.43 -41.24
CA ALA A 210 -25.21 -24.76 -42.47
C ALA A 210 -24.50 -25.36 -43.71
N GLN A 211 -23.24 -25.76 -43.60
CA GLN A 211 -22.54 -26.48 -44.67
C GLN A 211 -23.17 -27.86 -44.92
N LEU A 212 -23.43 -28.64 -43.88
CA LEU A 212 -24.06 -29.97 -44.01
C LEU A 212 -25.48 -29.89 -44.61
N ASN A 213 -26.26 -28.87 -44.27
CA ASN A 213 -27.59 -28.67 -44.86
C ASN A 213 -27.50 -28.30 -46.34
N ARG A 214 -26.54 -27.45 -46.76
CA ARG A 214 -26.26 -27.20 -48.18
C ARG A 214 -25.87 -28.47 -48.93
N PHE A 215 -25.08 -29.37 -48.32
CA PHE A 215 -24.77 -30.67 -48.93
C PHE A 215 -26.03 -31.55 -49.09
N LYS A 216 -26.95 -31.55 -48.11
CA LYS A 216 -28.23 -32.26 -48.25
C LYS A 216 -29.12 -31.71 -49.38
N GLU A 217 -29.17 -30.39 -49.53
CA GLU A 217 -29.94 -29.72 -50.58
C GLU A 217 -29.28 -29.86 -51.98
N ALA A 218 -27.96 -30.03 -52.03
CA ALA A 218 -27.19 -30.19 -53.26
C ALA A 218 -26.99 -31.66 -53.69
N LEU A 219 -27.43 -32.64 -52.89
CA LEU A 219 -27.51 -34.03 -53.33
C LEU A 219 -28.59 -34.13 -54.42
N PRO A 220 -28.30 -34.75 -55.59
CA PRO A 220 -29.32 -35.00 -56.59
C PRO A 220 -30.44 -35.88 -56.01
N GLU A 221 -31.64 -35.72 -56.56
CA GLU A 221 -32.83 -36.52 -56.19
C GLU A 221 -32.49 -38.02 -56.13
N PRO A 222 -33.15 -38.80 -55.25
CA PRO A 222 -32.88 -40.22 -55.11
C PRO A 222 -32.92 -40.91 -56.47
N PHE A 223 -31.87 -41.69 -56.75
CA PHE A 223 -31.65 -42.38 -58.01
C PHE A 223 -32.96 -43.00 -58.53
N PRO A 224 -33.45 -42.63 -59.73
CA PRO A 224 -34.75 -43.07 -60.19
C PRO A 224 -34.76 -44.61 -60.22
N PRO A 225 -35.82 -45.27 -59.72
CA PRO A 225 -35.82 -46.73 -59.54
C PRO A 225 -35.59 -47.49 -60.85
N GLU A 226 -35.92 -46.86 -61.98
CA GLU A 226 -35.68 -47.34 -63.34
C GLU A 226 -34.19 -47.46 -63.70
N ALA A 227 -33.32 -46.62 -63.12
CA ALA A 227 -31.88 -46.66 -63.38
C ALA A 227 -31.20 -47.88 -62.73
N LEU A 228 -31.80 -48.47 -61.68
CA LEU A 228 -31.29 -49.71 -61.06
C LEU A 228 -31.39 -50.93 -62.01
N PHE A 229 -32.21 -50.87 -63.06
CA PHE A 229 -32.29 -51.90 -64.10
C PHE A 229 -31.31 -51.68 -65.26
N ARG A 230 -30.56 -50.56 -65.25
CA ARG A 230 -29.55 -50.21 -66.26
C ARG A 230 -28.13 -50.18 -65.70
N VAL A 231 -27.99 -50.21 -64.37
CA VAL A 231 -26.73 -50.03 -63.67
C VAL A 231 -26.36 -51.31 -62.93
N LEU A 232 -25.12 -51.77 -63.13
CA LEU A 232 -24.57 -52.91 -62.41
C LEU A 232 -24.28 -52.52 -60.95
N VAL A 233 -24.99 -53.13 -60.01
CA VAL A 233 -24.77 -52.96 -58.57
C VAL A 233 -23.80 -54.04 -58.09
N LEU A 234 -22.67 -53.63 -57.51
CA LEU A 234 -21.66 -54.48 -56.90
C LEU A 234 -21.60 -54.27 -55.39
N ASP A 235 -21.74 -55.35 -54.61
CA ASP A 235 -21.61 -55.31 -53.15
C ASP A 235 -20.15 -55.56 -52.72
N TYR A 236 -19.36 -54.50 -52.62
CA TYR A 236 -17.91 -54.59 -52.36
C TYR A 236 -17.52 -55.35 -51.07
N PRO A 237 -18.23 -55.21 -49.93
CA PRO A 237 -17.98 -56.00 -48.73
C PRO A 237 -18.07 -57.51 -48.94
N SER A 238 -18.88 -57.99 -49.90
CA SER A 238 -19.06 -59.42 -50.18
C SER A 238 -17.88 -60.08 -50.89
N PHE A 239 -16.92 -59.31 -51.41
CA PHE A 239 -15.85 -59.82 -52.27
C PHE A 239 -14.72 -60.56 -51.52
N GLY A 240 -14.74 -60.57 -50.19
CA GLY A 240 -13.80 -61.32 -49.35
C GLY A 240 -13.53 -60.68 -48.00
N ASP A 241 -12.92 -61.44 -47.09
CA ASP A 241 -12.68 -60.98 -45.70
C ASP A 241 -11.53 -59.96 -45.60
N LYS A 242 -10.53 -60.01 -46.49
CA LYS A 242 -9.36 -59.11 -46.48
C LYS A 242 -9.46 -57.98 -47.50
N ALA A 243 -8.88 -56.83 -47.15
CA ALA A 243 -8.79 -55.65 -48.03
C ALA A 243 -8.11 -55.93 -49.37
N GLU A 244 -7.00 -56.69 -49.37
CA GLU A 244 -6.28 -57.08 -50.59
C GLU A 244 -7.16 -57.92 -51.52
N GLU A 245 -7.86 -58.91 -50.95
CA GLU A 245 -8.74 -59.85 -51.67
C GLU A 245 -9.93 -59.12 -52.29
N ARG A 246 -10.58 -58.20 -51.55
CA ARG A 246 -11.69 -57.38 -52.07
C ARG A 246 -11.27 -56.47 -53.22
N VAL A 247 -10.12 -55.79 -53.12
CA VAL A 247 -9.62 -54.91 -54.20
C VAL A 247 -9.23 -55.71 -55.44
N ILE A 248 -8.57 -56.86 -55.27
CA ILE A 248 -8.21 -57.74 -56.39
C ILE A 248 -9.48 -58.28 -57.06
N ALA A 249 -10.43 -58.82 -56.31
CA ALA A 249 -11.69 -59.34 -56.83
C ALA A 249 -12.54 -58.28 -57.53
N LEU A 250 -12.51 -57.01 -57.08
CA LEU A 250 -13.13 -55.88 -57.78
C LEU A 250 -12.48 -55.62 -59.15
N ILE A 251 -11.15 -55.63 -59.24
CA ILE A 251 -10.40 -55.41 -60.48
C ILE A 251 -10.62 -56.59 -61.45
N GLU A 252 -10.52 -57.82 -60.98
CA GLU A 252 -10.74 -59.03 -61.77
C GLU A 252 -12.19 -59.15 -62.24
N GLY A 253 -13.15 -58.82 -61.36
CA GLY A 253 -14.58 -58.73 -61.71
C GLY A 253 -14.87 -57.71 -62.79
N TYR A 254 -14.25 -56.52 -62.73
CA TYR A 254 -14.35 -55.51 -63.78
C TYR A 254 -13.71 -55.95 -65.11
N GLN A 255 -12.55 -56.61 -65.06
CA GLN A 255 -11.92 -57.15 -66.28
C GLN A 255 -12.75 -58.27 -66.92
N ALA A 256 -13.36 -59.14 -66.11
CA ALA A 256 -14.26 -60.19 -66.59
C ALA A 256 -15.54 -59.59 -67.19
N LEU A 257 -16.11 -58.56 -66.56
CA LEU A 257 -17.25 -57.81 -67.09
C LEU A 257 -16.97 -57.27 -68.50
N LEU A 258 -15.81 -56.62 -68.70
CA LEU A 258 -15.39 -56.09 -70.01
C LEU A 258 -15.16 -57.17 -71.08
N LYS A 259 -14.86 -58.41 -70.67
CA LYS A 259 -14.72 -59.56 -71.58
C LYS A 259 -16.03 -60.34 -71.78
N GLY A 260 -17.08 -60.00 -71.05
CA GLY A 260 -18.33 -60.78 -70.98
C GLY A 260 -18.22 -62.08 -70.15
N GLU A 261 -17.07 -62.37 -69.56
CA GLU A 261 -16.79 -63.59 -68.78
C GLU A 261 -17.52 -63.59 -67.42
N ASN A 262 -17.69 -64.78 -66.83
CA ASN A 262 -18.27 -64.93 -65.48
C ASN A 262 -17.15 -64.96 -64.43
N HIS A 263 -17.33 -64.22 -63.33
CA HIS A 263 -16.34 -64.10 -62.26
C HIS A 263 -17.02 -64.17 -60.88
N PRO A 264 -16.37 -64.74 -59.84
CA PRO A 264 -16.93 -64.82 -58.48
C PRO A 264 -17.48 -63.50 -57.95
N ALA A 265 -16.77 -62.38 -58.15
CA ALA A 265 -17.21 -61.05 -57.75
C ALA A 265 -18.51 -60.57 -58.43
N LEU A 266 -18.91 -61.17 -59.54
CA LEU A 266 -20.15 -60.83 -60.26
C LEU A 266 -21.35 -61.67 -59.82
N TYR A 267 -21.18 -62.73 -59.01
CA TYR A 267 -22.31 -63.48 -58.45
C TYR A 267 -23.06 -62.71 -57.34
N HIS A 268 -22.40 -61.74 -56.71
CA HIS A 268 -23.01 -60.82 -55.74
C HIS A 268 -23.43 -59.49 -56.42
N SER A 269 -23.96 -59.59 -57.64
CA SER A 269 -24.40 -58.45 -58.44
C SER A 269 -25.79 -58.67 -59.05
N ASN A 270 -26.44 -57.59 -59.48
CA ASN A 270 -27.71 -57.64 -60.21
C ASN A 270 -27.57 -58.04 -61.70
N ARG A 271 -26.42 -58.57 -62.16
CA ARG A 271 -26.14 -58.86 -63.58
C ARG A 271 -27.22 -59.72 -64.26
N GLU A 272 -27.81 -60.68 -63.56
CA GLU A 272 -28.87 -61.56 -64.08
C GLU A 272 -30.21 -60.84 -64.29
N LEU A 273 -30.39 -59.65 -63.70
CA LEU A 273 -31.61 -58.83 -63.75
C LEU A 273 -31.50 -57.67 -64.76
N LEU A 274 -30.34 -57.46 -65.38
CA LEU A 274 -30.10 -56.39 -66.35
C LEU A 274 -30.61 -56.80 -67.74
N LEU A 275 -31.45 -55.95 -68.35
CA LEU A 275 -31.97 -56.12 -69.70
C LEU A 275 -31.05 -55.48 -70.74
N GLY A 276 -29.80 -55.93 -70.82
CA GLY A 276 -28.80 -55.46 -71.79
C GLY A 276 -27.41 -55.22 -71.19
N GLU A 277 -26.58 -54.46 -71.89
CA GLU A 277 -25.30 -53.99 -71.36
C GLU A 277 -25.54 -52.90 -70.30
N PRO A 278 -24.76 -52.88 -69.19
CA PRO A 278 -24.92 -51.87 -68.15
C PRO A 278 -24.49 -50.47 -68.64
N GLU A 279 -25.38 -49.48 -68.52
CA GLU A 279 -25.10 -48.06 -68.77
C GLU A 279 -24.12 -47.47 -67.72
N GLY A 280 -23.96 -48.13 -66.57
CA GLY A 280 -23.04 -47.71 -65.51
C GLY A 280 -22.86 -48.75 -64.41
N MET A 281 -22.05 -48.42 -63.40
CA MET A 281 -21.76 -49.30 -62.25
C MET A 281 -21.89 -48.53 -60.93
N VAL A 282 -22.54 -49.12 -59.94
CA VAL A 282 -22.70 -48.60 -58.57
C VAL A 282 -22.05 -49.58 -57.60
N LEU A 283 -21.14 -49.06 -56.78
CA LEU A 283 -20.46 -49.79 -55.71
C LEU A 283 -21.12 -49.51 -54.36
N VAL A 284 -21.76 -50.53 -53.81
CA VAL A 284 -22.23 -50.54 -52.42
C VAL A 284 -21.04 -50.80 -51.50
N GLY A 285 -20.95 -50.07 -50.39
CA GLY A 285 -19.80 -50.16 -49.48
C GLY A 285 -18.57 -49.34 -49.90
N LEU A 286 -18.76 -48.24 -50.66
CA LEU A 286 -17.68 -47.33 -51.07
C LEU A 286 -16.84 -46.80 -49.89
N GLU A 287 -17.44 -46.61 -48.71
CA GLU A 287 -16.72 -46.26 -47.48
C GLU A 287 -15.67 -47.32 -47.10
N GLN A 288 -16.02 -48.61 -47.22
CA GLN A 288 -15.12 -49.71 -46.93
C GLN A 288 -14.03 -49.84 -48.01
N LEU A 289 -14.34 -49.54 -49.28
CA LEU A 289 -13.32 -49.42 -50.34
C LEU A 289 -12.32 -48.29 -50.05
N LEU A 290 -12.78 -47.12 -49.60
CA LEU A 290 -11.91 -46.01 -49.23
C LEU A 290 -11.04 -46.33 -48.00
N LEU A 291 -11.60 -47.01 -47.00
CA LEU A 291 -10.85 -47.50 -45.84
C LEU A 291 -9.82 -48.56 -46.23
N ASP A 292 -10.20 -49.52 -47.08
CA ASP A 292 -9.28 -50.55 -47.58
C ASP A 292 -8.14 -49.90 -48.39
N LEU A 293 -8.43 -48.98 -49.31
CA LEU A 293 -7.41 -48.26 -50.09
C LEU A 293 -6.48 -47.39 -49.24
N ALA A 294 -6.96 -46.84 -48.11
CA ALA A 294 -6.15 -46.08 -47.16
C ALA A 294 -5.28 -46.98 -46.26
N ASN A 295 -5.77 -48.17 -45.91
CA ASN A 295 -5.07 -49.15 -45.06
C ASN A 295 -4.12 -50.07 -45.84
N LEU A 296 -4.39 -50.31 -47.12
CA LEU A 296 -3.46 -50.97 -48.01
C LEU A 296 -2.18 -50.15 -48.12
N PRO A 297 -0.99 -50.78 -48.13
CA PRO A 297 0.26 -50.08 -48.39
C PRO A 297 0.37 -49.77 -49.89
N LEU A 298 -0.59 -49.02 -50.44
CA LEU A 298 -0.82 -48.79 -51.86
C LEU A 298 0.43 -48.26 -52.56
N ALA A 299 1.16 -47.35 -51.90
CA ALA A 299 2.43 -46.83 -52.37
C ALA A 299 3.56 -47.87 -52.45
N ARG A 300 3.54 -48.92 -51.62
CA ARG A 300 4.46 -50.06 -51.71
C ARG A 300 3.98 -51.04 -52.78
N TRP A 301 2.69 -51.37 -52.79
CA TRP A 301 2.07 -52.30 -53.74
C TRP A 301 2.22 -51.80 -55.18
N LEU A 302 1.81 -50.56 -55.47
CA LEU A 302 1.96 -49.92 -56.78
C LEU A 302 3.43 -49.85 -57.22
N ARG A 303 4.38 -49.57 -56.34
CA ARG A 303 5.82 -49.65 -56.68
C ARG A 303 6.22 -51.08 -57.04
N THR A 304 5.87 -52.09 -56.24
CA THR A 304 6.21 -53.49 -56.55
C THR A 304 5.50 -54.00 -57.81
N HIS A 305 4.30 -53.52 -58.12
CA HIS A 305 3.57 -53.91 -59.31
C HIS A 305 4.07 -53.18 -60.56
N ALA A 306 4.41 -51.90 -60.46
CA ALA A 306 5.11 -51.15 -61.50
C ALA A 306 6.47 -51.79 -61.80
N PHE A 307 7.29 -52.07 -60.78
CA PHE A 307 8.57 -52.78 -60.99
C PHE A 307 8.38 -54.19 -61.57
N ARG A 308 7.33 -54.94 -61.19
CA ARG A 308 7.02 -56.23 -61.83
C ARG A 308 6.65 -56.06 -63.30
N LEU A 309 5.79 -55.11 -63.64
CA LEU A 309 5.40 -54.83 -65.01
C LEU A 309 6.58 -54.31 -65.85
N GLU A 310 7.42 -53.43 -65.29
CA GLU A 310 8.69 -53.02 -65.89
C GLU A 310 9.59 -54.24 -66.13
N THR A 311 9.78 -55.15 -65.16
CA THR A 311 10.61 -56.34 -65.38
C THR A 311 10.03 -57.30 -66.43
N LEU A 312 8.70 -57.40 -66.54
CA LEU A 312 8.03 -58.22 -67.57
C LEU A 312 8.13 -57.58 -68.96
N LEU A 313 8.09 -56.25 -69.04
CA LEU A 313 8.31 -55.49 -70.29
C LEU A 313 9.80 -55.47 -70.69
N GLN A 314 10.71 -55.50 -69.70
CA GLN A 314 12.17 -55.57 -69.87
C GLN A 314 12.69 -57.00 -70.11
N GLN A 315 11.85 -58.04 -70.13
CA GLN A 315 12.30 -59.42 -70.43
C GLN A 315 12.86 -59.61 -71.87
N GLY A 316 12.84 -58.56 -72.71
CA GLY A 316 13.61 -58.51 -73.96
C GLY A 316 15.07 -58.05 -73.82
N GLU A 317 15.46 -57.40 -72.72
CA GLU A 317 16.80 -56.83 -72.52
C GLU A 317 17.41 -57.27 -71.17
N CYS A 318 18.43 -58.12 -71.23
CA CYS A 318 19.19 -58.54 -70.04
C CYS A 318 20.05 -57.38 -69.49
N LEU A 319 19.46 -56.57 -68.59
CA LEU A 319 20.18 -55.52 -67.88
C LEU A 319 21.05 -56.11 -66.75
N VAL A 320 22.34 -56.31 -67.06
CA VAL A 320 23.36 -56.67 -66.06
C VAL A 320 23.54 -55.50 -65.09
N SER A 321 23.38 -55.76 -63.78
CA SER A 321 23.53 -54.71 -62.78
C SER A 321 25.00 -54.25 -62.66
N PRO A 322 25.31 -52.94 -62.61
CA PRO A 322 26.67 -52.42 -62.53
C PRO A 322 27.33 -52.60 -61.14
N ARG A 323 26.82 -53.52 -60.32
CA ARG A 323 27.42 -53.97 -59.04
C ARG A 323 27.91 -55.43 -59.09
N LEU A 324 27.84 -56.07 -60.26
CA LEU A 324 28.34 -57.42 -60.53
C LEU A 324 29.40 -57.42 -61.65
N VAL A 325 30.11 -56.31 -61.81
CA VAL A 325 31.35 -56.22 -62.58
C VAL A 325 32.47 -55.94 -61.58
N GLU A 326 33.01 -57.03 -61.01
CA GLU A 326 34.36 -57.01 -60.45
C GLU A 326 35.32 -57.46 -61.57
N GLU A 327 36.45 -56.74 -61.68
CA GLU A 327 37.48 -56.71 -62.75
C GLU A 327 37.33 -55.61 -63.82
#